data_AF-A0A925WWK6-F1
#
_entry.id   AF-A0A925WWK6-F1
#
_cell.length_a   1.000
_cell.length_b   1.000
_cell.length_c   1.000
_cell.angle_alpha   90.00
_cell.angle_beta   90.00
_cell.angle_gamma   90.00
#
_symmetry.space_group_name_H-M   'P 1'
#
loop_
_entity.id
_entity.type
_entity.pdbx_description
1 polymer ?
#
loop_
_entity_poly.entity_id
_entity_poly.type
_entity_poly.pdbx_seq_one_letter_code
_entity_poly.pdbx_strand_id
1 'polypeptide(L)' 'MTRAQAERVIEAGEADAVSWGQLFIANPDLPLRLQQDAPLNEPNPATYYASGAAGYTDYPTLGWSETKLGLT' A
#
# COMPACT_ATOMS: atom_id res chain seq x y z
N MET A 1 11.43 2.00 3.37
CA MET A 1 11.44 3.46 3.58
C MET A 1 10.06 3.90 4.02
N THR A 2 9.95 4.61 5.14
CA THR A 2 8.69 5.17 5.66
C THR A 2 8.31 6.45 4.92
N ARG A 3 7.06 6.93 5.12
CA ARG A 3 6.61 8.26 4.65
C ARG A 3 7.56 9.38 5.09
N ALA A 4 7.83 9.47 6.39
CA ALA A 4 8.70 10.50 6.94
C ALA A 4 10.18 10.38 6.49
N GLN A 5 10.63 9.20 6.08
CA GLN A 5 11.95 9.06 5.43
C GLN A 5 11.92 9.58 3.98
N ALA A 6 10.84 9.29 3.25
CA ALA A 6 10.66 9.77 1.88
C ALA A 6 10.50 11.30 1.80
N GLU A 7 9.74 11.89 2.72
CA GLU A 7 9.60 13.35 2.80
C GLU A 7 10.95 14.02 3.04
N ARG A 8 11.75 13.49 3.97
CA ARG A 8 13.08 14.05 4.26
C ARG A 8 14.02 14.06 3.06
N VAL A 9 14.08 12.99 2.26
CA VAL A 9 14.99 12.93 1.10
C VAL A 9 14.54 13.87 -0.02
N ILE A 10 13.22 14.06 -0.18
CA ILE A 10 12.67 15.02 -1.14
C ILE A 10 12.94 16.46 -0.66
N GLU A 11 12.68 16.77 0.60
CA GLU A 11 12.95 18.09 1.21
C GLU A 11 14.43 18.46 1.18
N ALA A 12 15.33 17.47 1.32
CA ALA A 12 16.77 17.65 1.21
C ALA A 12 17.25 17.85 -0.24
N GLY A 13 16.38 17.68 -1.24
CA GLY A 13 16.76 17.75 -2.66
C GLY A 13 17.59 16.57 -3.14
N GLU A 14 17.60 15.45 -2.40
CA GLU A 14 18.34 14.24 -2.75
C GLU A 14 17.60 13.39 -3.80
N ALA A 15 16.27 13.55 -3.90
CA ALA A 15 15.44 12.85 -4.86
C ALA A 15 14.23 13.70 -5.29
N ASP A 16 13.85 13.61 -6.56
CA ASP A 16 12.62 14.23 -7.08
C ASP A 16 11.36 13.41 -6.74
N ALA A 17 11.53 12.10 -6.52
CA ALA A 17 10.45 11.17 -6.25
C ALA A 17 10.94 9.92 -5.51
N VAL A 18 10.00 9.22 -4.87
CA VAL A 18 10.23 7.95 -4.20
C VAL A 18 9.29 6.90 -4.77
N SER A 19 9.83 5.70 -5.03
CA SER A 19 9.05 4.54 -5.43
C SER A 19 8.95 3.52 -4.29
N TRP A 20 7.79 2.86 -4.20
CA TRP A 20 7.55 1.76 -3.26
C TRP A 20 7.02 0.56 -4.02
N GLY A 21 7.71 -0.58 -3.95
CA GLY A 21 7.25 -1.84 -4.54
C GLY A 21 6.32 -2.61 -3.62
N GLN A 22 6.89 -3.20 -2.55
CA GLN A 22 6.16 -4.08 -1.63
C GLN A 22 4.96 -3.41 -0.95
N LEU A 23 5.07 -2.13 -0.58
CA LEU A 23 3.93 -1.42 -0.01
C LEU A 23 2.80 -1.24 -1.02
N PHE A 24 3.09 -1.04 -2.30
CA PHE A 24 2.06 -0.88 -3.33
C PHE A 24 1.38 -2.21 -3.66
N ILE A 25 2.08 -3.35 -3.53
CA ILE A 25 1.45 -4.68 -3.62
C ILE A 25 0.34 -4.80 -2.58
N ALA A 26 0.62 -4.42 -1.33
CA ALA A 26 -0.31 -4.59 -0.23
C ALA A 26 -1.35 -3.46 -0.10
N ASN A 27 -1.09 -2.30 -0.68
CA ASN A 27 -1.91 -1.10 -0.50
C ASN A 27 -2.28 -0.54 -1.88
N PRO A 28 -3.38 -1.00 -2.50
CA PRO A 28 -3.81 -0.51 -3.81
C PRO A 28 -4.11 1.00 -3.82
N ASP A 29 -4.40 1.57 -2.65
CA ASP A 29 -4.63 2.99 -2.39
C ASP A 29 -3.46 3.67 -1.63
N LEU A 30 -2.23 3.16 -1.79
CA LEU A 30 -1.04 3.68 -1.09
C LEU A 30 -0.89 5.21 -1.13
N PRO A 31 -1.09 5.92 -2.26
CA PRO A 31 -0.98 7.39 -2.25
C PRO A 31 -1.96 8.07 -1.29
N LEU A 32 -3.20 7.57 -1.19
CA LEU A 32 -4.21 8.10 -0.27
C LEU A 32 -3.81 7.85 1.18
N ARG A 33 -3.31 6.65 1.48
CA ARG A 33 -2.85 6.31 2.82
C ARG A 33 -1.68 7.18 3.25
N LEU A 34 -0.71 7.39 2.36
CA LEU A 34 0.42 8.29 2.62
C LEU A 34 -0.06 9.74 2.83
N GLN A 35 -1.00 10.23 2.02
CA GLN A 35 -1.56 11.58 2.17
C GLN A 35 -2.29 11.78 3.51
N GLN A 36 -3.01 10.76 3.98
CA GLN A 36 -3.82 10.83 5.20
C GLN A 36 -3.09 10.35 6.46
N ASP A 37 -1.83 9.92 6.33
CA ASP A 37 -1.09 9.22 7.39
C ASP A 37 -1.88 8.01 7.95
N ALA A 38 -2.61 7.32 7.07
CA ALA A 38 -3.47 6.20 7.44
C ALA A 38 -2.66 4.91 7.64
N PRO A 39 -3.18 3.93 8.41
CA PRO A 39 -2.55 2.62 8.55
C PRO A 39 -2.31 1.96 7.20
N LEU A 40 -1.17 1.27 7.07
CA LEU A 40 -0.84 0.48 5.88
C LEU A 40 -1.18 -0.98 6.12
N ASN A 41 -1.67 -1.66 5.10
CA ASN A 41 -1.74 -3.11 5.08
C ASN A 41 -0.32 -3.69 5.07
N GLU A 42 -0.13 -4.80 5.77
CA GLU A 42 1.13 -5.53 5.77
C GLU A 42 1.28 -6.36 4.50
N PRO A 43 2.41 -6.25 3.77
CA PRO A 43 2.69 -7.15 2.65
C PRO A 43 2.86 -8.59 3.12
N ASN A 44 2.32 -9.53 2.34
CA ASN A 44 2.54 -10.95 2.51
C ASN A 44 3.51 -11.50 1.44
N PRO A 45 4.80 -11.71 1.76
CA PRO A 45 5.78 -12.18 0.79
C PRO A 45 5.52 -13.60 0.26
N ALA A 46 4.77 -14.42 1.01
CA ALA A 46 4.45 -15.78 0.59
C ALA A 46 3.55 -15.83 -0.66
N THR A 47 2.87 -14.73 -0.98
CA THR A 47 1.93 -14.64 -2.10
C THR A 47 2.43 -13.79 -3.27
N TYR A 48 3.63 -13.19 -3.19
CA TYR A 48 4.15 -12.34 -4.27
C TYR A 48 4.23 -13.05 -5.63
N TYR A 49 4.53 -14.34 -5.60
CA TYR A 49 4.63 -15.18 -6.79
C TYR A 49 3.73 -16.41 -6.65
N ALA A 50 2.47 -16.17 -6.27
CA ALA A 50 1.44 -17.20 -6.20
C ALA A 50 0.45 -17.08 -7.37
N SER A 51 -0.29 -18.16 -7.62
CA SER A 51 -1.41 -18.13 -8.56
C SER A 51 -2.70 -17.77 -7.84
N GLY A 52 -3.58 -17.01 -8.50
CA GLY A 52 -4.90 -16.65 -7.97
C GLY A 52 -4.96 -15.24 -7.38
N ALA A 53 -6.09 -14.92 -6.74
CA ALA A 53 -6.38 -13.59 -6.23
C ALA A 53 -5.72 -13.28 -4.88
N ALA A 54 -5.39 -14.33 -4.10
CA ALA A 54 -4.92 -14.23 -2.73
C ALA A 54 -3.58 -13.50 -2.64
N GLY A 55 -3.55 -12.38 -1.92
CA GLY A 55 -2.40 -11.49 -1.81
C GLY A 55 -2.01 -10.81 -3.12
N TYR A 56 -2.96 -10.65 -4.05
CA TYR A 56 -2.79 -9.95 -5.33
C TYR A 56 -3.87 -8.89 -5.54
N THR A 57 -5.15 -9.27 -5.57
CA THR A 57 -6.28 -8.35 -5.81
C THR A 57 -7.22 -8.20 -4.62
N ASP A 58 -6.93 -8.87 -3.51
CA ASP A 58 -7.80 -8.96 -2.32
C ASP A 58 -7.31 -8.12 -1.13
N TYR A 59 -6.23 -7.34 -1.29
CA TYR A 59 -5.86 -6.35 -0.28
C TYR A 59 -6.93 -5.24 -0.19
N PRO A 60 -7.45 -4.92 1.00
CA PRO A 60 -8.51 -3.94 1.16
C PRO A 60 -7.99 -2.51 0.96
N THR A 61 -8.83 -1.63 0.41
CA THR A 61 -8.65 -0.16 0.46
C THR A 61 -9.26 0.41 1.75
N LEU A 62 -8.98 1.67 2.10
CA LEU A 62 -9.55 2.35 3.27
C LEU A 62 -11.09 2.39 3.29
N GLY A 63 -11.73 2.34 2.12
CA GLY A 63 -13.20 2.32 1.96
C GLY A 63 -13.79 0.92 1.74
N TRP A 64 -12.97 -0.12 1.80
CA TRP A 64 -13.39 -1.49 1.60
C TRP A 64 -14.20 -1.97 2.80
N SER A 65 -15.38 -2.54 2.55
CA SER A 65 -16.08 -3.34 3.56
C SER A 65 -16.68 -4.57 2.91
N GLU A 66 -16.49 -5.73 3.53
CA GLU A 66 -17.03 -7.02 3.07
C GLU A 66 -18.56 -6.98 2.94
N THR A 67 -19.22 -6.25 3.84
CA THR A 67 -20.67 -5.99 3.80
C THR A 67 -21.11 -5.26 2.55
N LYS A 68 -20.31 -4.33 2.01
CA LYS A 68 -20.66 -3.56 0.81
C LYS A 68 -20.51 -4.37 -0.49
N LEU A 69 -19.75 -5.47 -0.42
CA LEU A 69 -19.56 -6.42 -1.52
C LEU A 69 -20.50 -7.62 -1.44
N GLY A 70 -21.39 -7.67 -0.44
CA GLY A 70 -22.34 -8.77 -0.27
C GLY A 70 -21.69 -10.11 0.08
N LEU A 71 -20.49 -10.07 0.69
CA LEU A 71 -19.75 -11.26 1.13
C LEU A 71 -20.05 -11.68 2.57
N THR A 72 -21.02 -11.00 3.22
CA THR A 72 -21.65 -11.36 4.50
C THR A 72 -23.13 -11.08 4.44
#